data_AF-A0A7C8BUD3-F1
#
_entry.id   AF-A0A7C8BUD3-F1
#
_cell.length_a   1.000
_cell.length_b   1.000
_cell.length_c   1.000
_cell.angle_alpha   90.00
_cell.angle_beta   90.00
_cell.angle_gamma   90.00
#
_symmetry.space_group_name_H-M   'P 1'
#
loop_
_entity.id
_entity.type
_entity.pdbx_description
1 polymer ?
#
loop_
_entity_poly.entity_id
_entity_poly.type
_entity_poly.pdbx_seq_one_letter_code
_entity_poly.pdbx_strand_id
1 'polypeptide(L)'
;MISDDPQAVRRIVNRLRRARGQLDGVINAIENEAPCRDVVTQLSAVTSALDRAGFAIISTAMRECLSEDAKPSDEESSGAEVAEASSDASSAQESLTRTGDAKLTTAELEKLFLMLA
;
A
#
# COMPACT_ATOMS: atom_id res chain seq x y z
N MET A 1 -5.97 -3.87 -2.71
CA MET A 1 -6.25 -2.42 -2.85
C MET A 1 -5.60 -1.71 -1.67
N ILE A 2 -5.16 -0.45 -1.80
CA ILE A 2 -4.45 0.29 -0.73
C ILE A 2 -5.40 0.85 0.34
N SER A 3 -6.69 1.01 0.01
CA SER A 3 -7.78 1.27 0.97
C SER A 3 -9.17 1.31 0.36
N ASP A 4 -10.17 1.01 1.20
CA ASP A 4 -11.59 1.28 0.93
C ASP A 4 -11.97 2.75 1.21
N ASP A 5 -11.10 3.55 1.85
CA ASP A 5 -11.30 5.00 2.06
C ASP A 5 -10.76 5.82 0.85
N PRO A 6 -11.63 6.38 -0.01
CA PRO A 6 -11.20 7.18 -1.16
C PRO A 6 -10.49 8.49 -0.74
N GLN A 7 -10.78 9.01 0.46
CA GLN A 7 -10.14 10.23 0.97
C GLN A 7 -8.69 9.95 1.41
N ALA A 8 -8.40 8.79 2.01
CA ALA A 8 -7.05 8.36 2.32
C ALA A 8 -6.20 8.26 1.05
N VAL A 9 -6.73 7.59 0.02
CA VAL A 9 -6.06 7.47 -1.29
C VAL A 9 -5.79 8.85 -1.88
N ARG A 10 -6.78 9.75 -1.87
CA ARG A 10 -6.61 11.13 -2.39
C ARG A 10 -5.52 11.90 -1.64
N ARG A 11 -5.45 11.79 -0.31
CA ARG A 11 -4.41 12.44 0.51
C ARG A 11 -3.01 11.90 0.17
N ILE A 12 -2.86 10.59 0.02
CA ILE A 12 -1.60 9.95 -0.37
C ILE A 12 -1.15 10.43 -1.75
N VAL A 13 -2.05 10.38 -2.73
CA VAL A 13 -1.76 10.87 -4.10
C VAL A 13 -1.34 12.33 -4.10
N ASN A 14 -1.99 13.18 -3.31
CA ASN A 14 -1.61 14.59 -3.20
C ASN A 14 -0.20 14.78 -2.62
N ARG A 15 0.23 13.94 -1.67
CA ARG A 15 1.59 13.97 -1.13
C ARG A 15 2.62 13.54 -2.17
N LEU A 16 2.35 12.44 -2.88
CA LEU A 16 3.21 11.96 -3.97
C LEU A 16 3.34 12.99 -5.09
N ARG A 17 2.26 13.68 -5.47
CA ARG A 17 2.30 14.78 -6.45
C ARG A 17 3.19 15.94 -6.01
N ARG A 18 3.19 16.29 -4.72
CA ARG A 18 4.09 17.32 -4.18
C ARG A 18 5.55 16.85 -4.23
N ALA A 19 5.82 15.62 -3.81
CA ALA A 19 7.17 15.04 -3.88
C ALA A 19 7.69 15.00 -5.33
N ARG A 20 6.82 14.68 -6.30
CA ARG A 20 7.14 14.75 -7.73
C ARG A 20 7.57 16.16 -8.15
N GLY A 21 6.80 17.19 -7.81
CA GLY A 21 7.17 18.57 -8.14
C GLY A 21 8.47 19.03 -7.48
N GLN A 22 8.79 18.53 -6.28
CA GLN A 22 10.08 18.78 -5.65
C GLN A 22 11.22 18.06 -6.38
N LEU A 23 11.00 16.81 -6.82
CA LEU A 23 11.97 16.06 -7.61
C LEU A 23 12.22 16.71 -8.97
N ASP A 24 11.17 17.18 -9.64
CA ASP A 24 11.27 17.98 -10.87
C ASP A 24 12.15 19.21 -10.63
N GLY A 25 12.03 19.86 -9.46
CA GLY A 25 12.89 20.96 -9.03
C GLY A 25 14.37 20.58 -8.87
N VAL A 26 14.65 19.42 -8.27
CA VAL A 26 16.02 18.88 -8.13
C VAL A 26 16.64 18.61 -9.50
N ILE A 27 15.88 17.99 -10.42
CA ILE A 27 16.33 17.71 -11.78
C ILE A 27 16.73 19.01 -12.48
N ASN A 28 15.84 20.02 -12.45
CA ASN A 28 16.11 21.34 -13.03
C ASN A 28 17.35 21.99 -12.39
N ALA A 29 17.54 21.86 -11.07
CA ALA A 29 18.70 22.43 -10.39
C ALA A 29 20.01 21.81 -10.90
N ILE A 30 20.03 20.50 -11.12
CA ILE A 30 21.20 19.79 -11.67
C ILE A 30 21.45 20.20 -13.12
N GLU A 31 20.41 20.25 -13.96
CA GLU A 31 20.51 20.65 -15.36
C GLU A 31 21.03 22.09 -15.54
N ASN A 32 20.75 22.96 -14.57
CA ASN A 32 21.24 24.34 -14.54
C ASN A 32 22.56 24.52 -13.77
N GLU A 33 23.28 23.44 -13.46
CA GLU A 33 24.57 23.46 -12.75
C GLU A 33 24.52 24.20 -11.40
N ALA A 34 23.39 24.08 -10.68
CA ALA A 34 23.22 24.72 -9.38
C ALA A 34 24.25 24.23 -8.35
N PRO A 35 24.52 25.02 -7.28
CA PRO A 35 25.47 24.62 -6.25
C PRO A 35 25.10 23.29 -5.60
N CYS A 36 26.10 22.42 -5.41
CA CYS A 36 25.93 21.10 -4.81
C CYS A 36 25.15 21.14 -3.48
N ARG A 37 25.41 22.16 -2.64
CA ARG A 37 24.69 22.35 -1.38
C ARG A 37 23.17 22.50 -1.57
N ASP A 38 22.76 23.24 -2.60
CA ASP A 38 21.34 23.51 -2.86
C ASP A 38 20.66 22.25 -3.40
N VAL A 39 21.32 21.53 -4.31
CA VAL A 39 20.86 20.23 -4.83
C VAL A 39 20.66 19.23 -3.69
N VAL A 40 21.66 19.05 -2.82
CA VAL A 40 21.58 18.12 -1.69
C VAL A 40 20.48 18.52 -0.69
N THR A 41 20.32 19.83 -0.44
CA THR A 41 19.26 20.34 0.44
C THR A 41 17.88 20.04 -0.14
N GLN A 42 17.67 20.32 -1.43
CA GLN A 42 16.41 20.02 -2.10
C GLN A 42 16.12 18.51 -2.14
N LEU A 43 17.14 17.70 -2.42
CA LEU A 43 17.01 16.24 -2.41
C LEU A 43 16.59 15.71 -1.04
N SER A 44 17.16 16.23 0.06
CA SER A 44 16.75 15.85 1.42
C SER A 44 15.27 16.19 1.70
N ALA A 45 14.77 17.28 1.11
CA ALA A 45 13.36 17.65 1.21
C ALA A 45 12.46 16.71 0.42
N VAL A 46 12.91 16.24 -0.76
CA VAL A 46 12.22 15.21 -1.55
C VAL A 46 12.14 13.91 -0.76
N THR A 47 13.26 13.43 -0.20
CA THR A 47 13.28 12.21 0.63
C THR A 47 12.31 12.33 1.80
N SER A 48 12.37 13.43 2.55
CA SER A 48 11.43 13.68 3.66
C SER A 48 9.96 13.69 3.23
N ALA A 49 9.66 14.17 2.02
CA ALA A 49 8.30 14.15 1.50
C ALA A 49 7.84 12.75 1.08
N LEU A 50 8.76 11.95 0.53
CA LEU A 50 8.54 10.54 0.20
C LEU A 50 8.33 9.71 1.48
N ASP A 51 9.13 9.91 2.53
CA ASP A 51 8.99 9.19 3.80
C ASP A 51 7.61 9.41 4.41
N ARG A 52 7.13 10.67 4.42
CA ARG A 52 5.78 11.00 4.90
C ARG A 52 4.67 10.37 4.06
N ALA A 53 4.89 10.23 2.75
CA ALA A 53 3.94 9.55 1.87
C ALA A 53 3.98 8.03 2.11
N GLY A 54 5.18 7.44 2.24
CA GLY A 54 5.40 6.04 2.53
C GLY A 54 4.80 5.62 3.87
N PHE A 55 5.02 6.39 4.94
CA PHE A 55 4.40 6.16 6.24
C PHE A 55 2.86 6.15 6.14
N ALA A 56 2.28 7.07 5.35
CA ALA A 56 0.83 7.11 5.16
C ALA A 56 0.30 5.87 4.43
N ILE A 57 1.06 5.35 3.45
CA ILE A 57 0.70 4.12 2.72
C ILE A 57 0.78 2.93 3.67
N ILE A 58 1.90 2.75 4.37
CA ILE A 58 2.12 1.62 5.28
C ILE A 58 1.11 1.63 6.41
N SER A 59 0.88 2.77 7.06
CA SER A 59 -0.11 2.87 8.14
C SER A 59 -1.54 2.59 7.68
N THR A 60 -1.86 2.88 6.42
CA THR A 60 -3.17 2.51 5.84
C THR A 60 -3.23 1.00 5.60
N ALA A 61 -2.20 0.43 4.97
CA ALA A 61 -2.11 -1.02 4.74
C ALA A 61 -2.14 -1.83 6.05
N MET A 62 -1.44 -1.38 7.10
CA MET A 62 -1.48 -2.03 8.42
C MET A 62 -2.89 -2.04 9.02
N ARG A 63 -3.66 -0.95 8.89
CA ARG A 63 -5.05 -0.90 9.37
C ARG A 63 -5.93 -1.90 8.64
N GLU A 64 -5.73 -2.07 7.34
CA GLU A 64 -6.47 -3.04 6.53
C GLU A 64 -6.12 -4.48 6.91
N CYS A 65 -4.83 -4.83 6.97
CA CYS A 65 -4.41 -6.17 7.37
C CYS A 65 -4.98 -6.54 8.76
N LEU A 66 -4.89 -5.63 9.74
CA LEU A 66 -5.46 -5.85 11.07
C LEU A 66 -7.00 -5.94 11.08
N SER A 67 -7.68 -5.21 10.20
CA SER A 67 -9.15 -5.25 10.09
C SER A 67 -9.65 -6.53 9.40
N GLU A 68 -8.85 -7.11 8.52
CA GLU A 68 -9.14 -8.39 7.88
C GLU A 68 -8.93 -9.56 8.84
N ASP A 69 -7.90 -9.50 9.69
CA ASP A 69 -7.64 -10.51 10.73
C ASP A 69 -8.65 -10.45 11.89
N ALA A 70 -9.29 -9.29 12.10
CA ALA A 70 -10.24 -9.04 13.18
C ALA A 70 -11.71 -9.26 12.79
N LYS A 71 -12.03 -9.77 11.60
CA LYS A 71 -13.39 -10.24 11.30
C LYS A 71 -13.61 -11.58 12.01
N PRO A 72 -14.36 -11.66 13.13
CA PRO A 72 -14.88 -12.95 13.53
C PRO A 72 -15.77 -13.45 12.40
N SER A 73 -15.65 -14.74 12.09
CA SER A 73 -16.73 -15.48 11.47
C SER A 73 -17.94 -15.37 12.39
N ASP A 74 -18.82 -14.39 12.16
CA ASP A 74 -20.13 -14.37 12.78
C ASP A 74 -20.98 -15.44 12.08
N GLU A 75 -20.81 -16.68 12.52
CA GLU A 75 -21.95 -17.57 12.60
C GLU A 75 -22.89 -17.02 13.68
N GLU A 76 -24.05 -16.53 13.26
CA GLU A 76 -25.33 -16.80 13.94
C GLU A 76 -26.49 -16.29 13.06
N SER A 77 -26.95 -17.16 12.15
CA SER A 77 -28.38 -17.23 11.83
C SER A 77 -28.88 -18.55 12.41
N SER A 78 -29.58 -18.44 13.53
CA SER A 78 -30.38 -19.51 14.12
C SER A 78 -31.40 -20.04 13.10
N GLY A 79 -31.48 -21.37 12.95
CA GLY A 79 -32.49 -22.04 12.15
C GLY A 79 -32.00 -23.38 11.61
N ALA A 80 -32.26 -24.44 12.35
CA ALA A 80 -31.99 -25.81 11.94
C ALA A 80 -32.66 -26.15 10.61
N GLU A 81 -31.92 -26.76 9.69
CA GLU A 81 -32.42 -27.74 8.73
C GLU A 81 -31.25 -28.63 8.24
N VAL A 82 -31.47 -29.95 8.29
CA VAL A 82 -30.54 -31.02 7.92
C VAL A 82 -30.86 -31.48 6.49
N ALA A 83 -29.86 -32.10 5.82
CA ALA A 83 -29.91 -32.88 4.57
C ALA A 83 -29.46 -32.10 3.30
N GLU A 84 -28.67 -32.61 2.36
CA GLU A 84 -27.89 -33.83 2.17
C GLU A 84 -26.98 -33.60 0.93
N ALA A 85 -25.94 -34.43 0.80
CA ALA A 85 -25.14 -34.82 -0.38
C ALA A 85 -25.25 -34.07 -1.72
N SER A 86 -24.09 -33.76 -2.34
CA SER A 86 -23.46 -34.55 -3.42
C SER A 86 -22.56 -33.69 -4.31
N SER A 87 -21.37 -34.24 -4.63
CA SER A 87 -20.63 -34.16 -5.91
C SER A 87 -20.29 -32.75 -6.48
N ASP A 88 -19.19 -32.46 -7.15
CA ASP A 88 -18.28 -33.22 -7.97
C ASP A 88 -16.92 -32.53 -7.97
N ALA A 89 -15.88 -33.35 -8.13
CA ALA A 89 -14.56 -32.88 -8.45
C ALA A 89 -14.49 -32.40 -9.91
N SER A 90 -13.56 -31.47 -10.13
CA SER A 90 -12.92 -31.11 -11.39
C SER A 90 -13.59 -30.03 -12.24
N SER A 91 -12.95 -28.85 -12.23
CA SER A 91 -12.56 -28.23 -13.49
C SER A 91 -11.22 -27.53 -13.31
N ALA A 92 -10.20 -28.11 -13.93
CA ALA A 92 -8.96 -27.44 -14.24
C ALA A 92 -9.16 -26.61 -15.52
N GLN A 93 -9.06 -25.29 -15.38
CA GLN A 93 -8.85 -24.25 -16.40
C GLN A 93 -8.69 -22.96 -15.59
N GLU A 94 -7.73 -22.05 -15.75
CA GLU A 94 -7.06 -21.62 -16.96
C GLU A 94 -5.79 -20.83 -16.59
N SER A 95 -4.79 -20.99 -17.45
CA SER A 95 -3.66 -20.09 -17.70
C SER A 95 -4.01 -18.59 -17.60
N LEU A 96 -3.23 -17.78 -16.88
CA LEU A 96 -2.73 -16.43 -17.27
C LEU A 96 -2.13 -15.71 -16.03
N THR A 97 -0.81 -15.49 -16.06
CA THR A 97 -0.08 -14.39 -15.37
C THR A 97 -0.64 -13.88 -14.04
N ARG A 98 -0.42 -14.59 -12.93
CA ARG A 98 -0.69 -14.05 -11.57
C ARG A 98 0.58 -13.49 -10.95
N THR A 99 1.09 -12.38 -11.49
CA THR A 99 1.90 -11.48 -10.66
C THR A 99 0.94 -10.59 -9.90
N GLY A 100 0.74 -10.85 -8.60
CA GLY A 100 0.15 -9.87 -7.70
C GLY A 100 -0.96 -10.35 -6.77
N ASP A 101 -0.76 -11.45 -6.04
CA ASP A 101 -1.58 -11.78 -4.86
C ASP A 101 -0.72 -12.20 -3.67
N ALA A 102 0.44 -11.57 -3.51
CA ALA A 102 1.07 -11.54 -2.19
C ALA A 102 0.38 -10.44 -1.39
N LYS A 103 -0.66 -10.82 -0.62
CA LYS A 103 -1.17 -9.97 0.46
C LYS A 103 0.03 -9.69 1.36
N LEU A 104 0.42 -8.42 1.51
CA LEU A 104 1.52 -8.06 2.39
C LEU A 104 1.22 -8.60 3.79
N THR A 105 2.12 -9.41 4.31
CA THR A 105 2.03 -9.93 5.68
C THR A 105 2.37 -8.82 6.68
N THR A 106 1.90 -8.96 7.91
CA THR A 106 2.25 -8.05 9.02
C THR A 106 3.76 -7.95 9.23
N ALA A 107 4.49 -9.07 9.09
CA ALA A 107 5.95 -9.09 9.18
C ALA A 107 6.65 -8.30 8.05
N GLU A 108 6.11 -8.34 6.82
CA GLU A 108 6.63 -7.52 5.71
C GLU A 108 6.36 -6.03 5.92
N LEU A 109 5.21 -5.68 6.50
CA LEU A 109 4.87 -4.30 6.85
C LEU A 109 5.78 -3.75 7.95
N GLU A 110 6.11 -4.53 8.99
CA GLU A 110 7.09 -4.12 10.02
C GLU A 110 8.47 -3.84 9.41
N LYS A 111 8.92 -4.70 8.49
CA LYS A 111 10.19 -4.51 7.79
C LYS A 111 10.19 -3.23 6.94
N LEU A 112 9.11 -2.95 6.22
CA LEU A 112 8.97 -1.73 5.42
C LEU A 112 8.90 -0.48 6.31
N PHE A 113 8.24 -0.56 7.45
CA PHE A 113 8.15 0.53 8.41
C PHE A 113 9.54 0.93 8.95
N LEU A 114 10.35 -0.06 9.33
CA LEU A 114 11.71 0.17 9.84
C LEU A 114 12.69 0.71 8.79
N MET A 115 12.42 0.54 7.50
CA MET A 115 13.23 1.14 6.42
C MET A 115 12.94 2.62 6.19
N LEU A 116 11.80 3.12 6.67
CA LEU A 116 11.38 4.52 6.52
C LEU A 116 11.61 5.38 7.78
N ALA A 117 12.17 4.79 8.85
CA ALA A 117 12.48 5.44 10.13
C ALA A 117 13.98 5.69 10.26
#